data_AF-A0A2E8HB67-F1
#
_entry.id   AF-A0A2E8HB67-F1
#
_cell.length_a   1.000
_cell.length_b   1.000
_cell.length_c   1.000
_cell.angle_alpha   90.00
_cell.angle_beta   90.00
_cell.angle_gamma   90.00
#
_symmetry.space_group_name_H-M   'P 1'
#
loop_
_entity.id
_entity.type
_entity.pdbx_description
1 polymer ?
#
loop_
_entity_poly.entity_id
_entity_poly.type
_entity_poly.pdbx_seq_one_letter_code
_entity_poly.pdbx_strand_id
1 'polypeptide(L)'
;MDRKPLALFDNNQVRYLSGAVEFDGMPLTRTMEESDLEKALQAARSRVLVAPMEAFDEALLDWRHRLRWSPPYYRRVNVRRRGSSPIPERDTQAVASWNRLDRILCEEVGVIFRQRLAELEQESGRSMQEQLATFRESNSGLAARAGILWHTFGRGVRHPVRAGRMVIRSARQRLGG
;
A
#
# COMPACT_ATOMS: atom_id res chain seq x y z
N MET A 1 31.32 -8.75 -18.45
CA MET A 1 31.51 -7.65 -17.48
C MET A 1 30.50 -7.82 -16.37
N ASP A 2 30.96 -8.16 -15.16
CA ASP A 2 30.13 -8.20 -13.96
C ASP A 2 29.84 -6.78 -13.51
N ARG A 3 28.75 -6.20 -14.02
CA ARG A 3 28.24 -4.93 -13.49
C ARG A 3 27.61 -5.22 -12.13
N LYS A 4 28.39 -5.04 -11.07
CA LYS A 4 27.82 -4.90 -9.73
C LYS A 4 26.88 -3.68 -9.76
N PRO A 5 25.66 -3.77 -9.22
CA PRO A 5 24.85 -2.59 -9.01
C PRO A 5 25.68 -1.61 -8.16
N LEU A 6 25.46 -0.31 -8.37
CA LEU A 6 25.95 0.66 -7.40
C LEU A 6 25.42 0.19 -6.05
N ALA A 7 26.29 0.10 -5.02
CA ALA A 7 25.89 -0.29 -3.65
C ALA A 7 24.67 0.49 -3.14
N LEU A 8 24.38 1.61 -3.82
CA LEU A 8 23.14 2.38 -3.81
C LEU A 8 21.82 1.62 -3.94
N PHE A 9 21.78 0.43 -4.54
CA PHE A 9 20.51 -0.23 -4.84
C PHE A 9 20.31 -1.57 -4.14
N ASP A 10 21.27 -1.99 -3.32
CA ASP A 10 21.22 -3.27 -2.62
C ASP A 10 20.58 -3.11 -1.24
N ASN A 11 19.64 -4.01 -0.94
CA ASN A 11 18.95 -4.12 0.36
C ASN A 11 18.29 -2.81 0.78
N ASN A 12 17.59 -2.18 -0.15
CA ASN A 12 17.00 -0.85 0.05
C ASN A 12 15.93 -0.86 1.14
N GLN A 13 15.12 -1.91 1.26
CA GLN A 13 14.09 -1.95 2.30
C GLN A 13 14.69 -2.03 3.70
N VAL A 14 15.73 -2.86 3.88
CA VAL A 14 16.53 -2.91 5.13
C VAL A 14 17.15 -1.55 5.40
N ARG A 15 17.71 -0.90 4.38
CA ARG A 15 18.32 0.43 4.52
C ARG A 15 17.32 1.47 5.03
N TYR A 16 16.13 1.53 4.43
CA TYR A 16 15.09 2.45 4.87
C TYR A 16 14.59 2.14 6.29
N LEU A 17 14.27 0.87 6.58
CA LEU A 17 13.65 0.50 7.86
C LEU A 17 14.61 0.48 9.04
N SER A 18 15.90 0.22 8.80
CA SER A 18 16.93 0.30 9.84
C SER A 18 17.22 1.74 10.28
N GLY A 19 16.74 2.73 9.53
CA GLY A 19 16.98 4.14 9.80
C GLY A 19 18.46 4.53 9.66
N ALA A 20 19.20 3.89 8.76
CA ALA A 20 20.57 4.28 8.46
C ALA A 20 20.61 5.72 7.89
N VAL A 21 20.86 6.71 8.75
CA VAL A 21 20.82 8.16 8.44
C VAL A 21 22.07 8.63 7.65
N GLU A 22 21.86 9.74 6.93
CA GLU A 22 22.42 10.21 5.65
C GLU A 22 23.73 11.03 5.70
N PHE A 23 24.28 11.24 4.50
CA PHE A 23 24.81 12.55 4.07
C PHE A 23 23.88 13.07 2.96
N ASP A 24 23.22 14.22 3.17
CA ASP A 24 22.42 14.96 2.17
C ASP A 24 21.22 14.23 1.51
N GLY A 25 20.25 13.72 2.28
CA GLY A 25 18.95 13.28 1.73
C GLY A 25 18.99 11.99 0.89
N MET A 26 20.17 11.44 0.66
CA MET A 26 20.39 10.20 -0.05
C MET A 26 20.89 9.19 0.98
N PRO A 27 20.22 8.03 1.14
CA PRO A 27 20.92 6.91 1.73
C PRO A 27 22.20 6.71 0.90
N LEU A 28 23.30 6.23 1.48
CA LEU A 28 24.40 5.48 0.82
C LEU A 28 25.78 6.11 0.88
N THR A 29 26.75 5.39 1.47
CA THR A 29 27.65 4.55 0.67
C THR A 29 27.95 3.16 1.24
N ARG A 30 27.56 2.83 2.48
CA ARG A 30 27.98 1.57 3.11
C ARG A 30 27.11 0.37 2.73
N THR A 31 27.77 -0.79 2.61
CA THR A 31 27.13 -2.10 2.51
C THR A 31 26.24 -2.36 3.74
N MET A 32 25.09 -2.99 3.53
CA MET A 32 24.20 -3.40 4.63
C MET A 32 24.68 -4.69 5.26
N GLU A 33 24.58 -4.74 6.58
CA GLU A 33 25.01 -5.88 7.40
C GLU A 33 23.82 -6.50 8.14
N GLU A 34 24.03 -7.68 8.74
CA GLU A 34 23.01 -8.37 9.53
C GLU A 34 22.53 -7.53 10.73
N SER A 35 23.41 -6.67 11.27
CA SER A 35 23.05 -5.72 12.34
C SER A 35 22.01 -4.67 11.88
N ASP A 36 21.99 -4.32 10.59
CA ASP A 36 20.98 -3.41 10.03
C ASP A 36 19.66 -4.14 9.79
N LEU A 37 19.72 -5.40 9.35
CA LEU A 37 18.54 -6.25 9.25
C LEU A 37 17.85 -6.38 10.61
N GLU A 38 18.60 -6.61 11.70
CA GLU A 38 17.99 -6.71 13.03
C GLU A 38 17.32 -5.39 13.46
N LYS A 39 17.94 -4.23 13.18
CA LYS A 39 17.30 -2.92 13.41
C LYS A 39 16.01 -2.75 12.61
N ALA A 40 16.02 -3.15 11.34
CA ALA A 40 14.84 -3.10 10.48
C ALA A 40 13.71 -4.01 11.00
N LEU A 41 14.06 -5.23 11.43
CA LEU A 41 13.11 -6.17 12.04
C LEU A 41 12.56 -5.65 13.37
N GLN A 42 13.41 -5.07 14.22
CA GLN A 42 12.98 -4.43 15.46
C GLN A 42 11.99 -3.30 15.18
N ALA A 43 12.26 -2.46 14.17
CA ALA A 43 11.35 -1.40 13.76
C ALA A 43 10.01 -1.97 13.27
N ALA A 44 10.04 -2.99 12.41
CA ALA A 44 8.84 -3.66 11.89
C ALA A 44 7.99 -4.35 12.98
N ARG A 45 8.63 -4.85 14.05
CA ARG A 45 7.95 -5.49 15.17
C ARG A 45 7.25 -4.51 16.12
N SER A 46 7.81 -3.31 16.30
CA SER A 46 7.46 -2.48 17.46
C SER A 46 7.19 -0.99 17.19
N ARG A 47 7.62 -0.46 16.04
CA ARG A 47 7.62 0.98 15.79
C ARG A 47 6.79 1.40 14.58
N VAL A 48 6.81 0.60 13.52
CA VAL A 48 6.17 0.94 12.25
C VAL A 48 5.26 -0.17 11.79
N LEU A 49 4.13 0.22 11.19
CA LEU A 49 3.25 -0.71 10.51
C LEU A 49 3.77 -0.93 9.08
N VAL A 50 4.20 -2.15 8.80
CA VAL A 50 4.67 -2.60 7.48
C VAL A 50 3.82 -3.77 7.01
N ALA A 51 3.65 -3.94 5.70
CA ALA A 51 2.92 -5.07 5.14
C ALA A 51 3.41 -5.40 3.72
N PRO A 52 3.28 -6.65 3.26
CA PRO A 52 3.51 -7.01 1.87
C PRO A 52 2.59 -6.23 0.92
N MET A 53 3.12 -5.78 -0.21
CA MET A 53 2.36 -5.01 -1.19
C MET A 53 1.22 -5.83 -1.81
N GLU A 54 1.41 -7.16 -1.90
CA GLU A 54 0.42 -8.11 -2.41
C GLU A 54 -0.82 -8.21 -1.52
N ALA A 55 -0.70 -7.86 -0.23
CA ALA A 55 -1.76 -7.90 0.77
C ALA A 55 -2.25 -6.48 1.14
N PHE A 56 -2.38 -5.63 0.12
CA PHE A 56 -2.69 -4.20 0.30
C PHE A 56 -4.01 -3.95 1.05
N ASP A 57 -5.06 -4.70 0.72
CA ASP A 57 -6.37 -4.51 1.34
C ASP A 57 -6.37 -4.97 2.80
N GLU A 58 -5.72 -6.11 3.05
CA GLU A 58 -5.50 -6.68 4.37
C GLU A 58 -4.72 -5.70 5.24
N ALA A 59 -3.69 -5.04 4.67
CA ALA A 59 -2.90 -4.04 5.36
C ALA A 59 -3.74 -2.82 5.73
N LEU A 60 -4.54 -2.29 4.80
CA LEU A 60 -5.41 -1.15 5.09
C LEU A 60 -6.47 -1.48 6.14
N LEU A 61 -6.99 -2.72 6.13
CA LEU A 61 -7.93 -3.18 7.14
C LEU A 61 -7.27 -3.26 8.53
N ASP A 62 -6.09 -3.88 8.65
CA ASP A 62 -5.28 -3.95 9.87
C ASP A 62 -4.97 -2.55 10.42
N TRP A 63 -4.45 -1.66 9.57
CA TRP A 63 -4.05 -0.33 10.00
C TRP A 63 -5.23 0.52 10.41
N ARG A 64 -6.37 0.39 9.72
CA ARG A 64 -7.62 1.06 10.11
C ARG A 64 -8.03 0.65 11.52
N HIS A 65 -7.98 -0.65 11.83
CA HIS A 65 -8.32 -1.17 13.16
C HIS A 65 -7.38 -0.61 14.23
N ARG A 66 -6.06 -0.76 14.03
CA ARG A 66 -5.03 -0.35 15.01
C ARG A 66 -4.96 1.15 15.23
N LEU A 67 -5.11 1.96 14.18
CA LEU A 67 -5.02 3.41 14.24
C LEU A 67 -6.37 4.10 14.45
N ARG A 68 -7.47 3.33 14.50
CA ARG A 68 -8.86 3.82 14.57
C ARG A 68 -9.18 4.86 13.48
N TRP A 69 -8.62 4.65 12.29
CA TRP A 69 -8.86 5.54 11.16
C TRP A 69 -10.26 5.34 10.57
N SER A 70 -10.77 6.39 9.96
CA SER A 70 -11.93 6.25 9.07
C SER A 70 -11.56 5.39 7.85
N PRO A 71 -12.51 4.65 7.24
CA PRO A 71 -12.22 3.80 6.09
C PRO A 71 -11.50 4.57 4.98
N PRO A 72 -10.27 4.18 4.59
CA PRO A 72 -9.57 4.87 3.52
C PRO A 72 -10.27 4.61 2.18
N TYR A 73 -10.42 5.66 1.40
CA TYR A 73 -10.87 5.56 0.02
C TYR A 73 -9.67 5.46 -0.92
N TYR A 74 -9.65 4.43 -1.77
CA TYR A 74 -8.62 4.30 -2.80
C TYR A 74 -9.15 3.64 -4.07
N ARG A 75 -8.50 3.96 -5.20
CA ARG A 75 -8.68 3.27 -6.48
C ARG A 75 -7.42 2.48 -6.80
N ARG A 76 -7.59 1.21 -7.15
CA ARG A 76 -6.47 0.38 -7.63
C ARG A 76 -5.97 0.91 -8.99
N VAL A 77 -4.69 1.25 -9.06
CA VAL A 77 -4.00 1.71 -10.27
C VAL A 77 -2.75 0.84 -10.44
N ASN A 78 -2.31 0.60 -11.68
CA ASN A 78 -1.10 -0.20 -11.98
C ASN A 78 -1.13 -1.65 -11.46
N VAL A 79 -2.32 -2.24 -11.27
CA VAL A 79 -2.45 -3.69 -11.13
C VAL A 79 -1.90 -4.30 -12.41
N ARG A 80 -0.76 -5.00 -12.33
CA ARG A 80 0.05 -5.43 -13.48
C ARG A 80 -0.84 -5.83 -14.67
N ARG A 81 -0.73 -5.10 -15.78
CA ARG A 81 -1.31 -5.52 -17.06
C ARG A 81 -0.53 -6.74 -17.55
N ARG A 82 -1.22 -7.78 -18.01
CA ARG A 82 -0.62 -8.93 -18.70
C ARG A 82 0.38 -8.43 -19.76
N GLY A 83 1.62 -8.91 -19.73
CA GLY A 83 2.61 -8.60 -20.77
C GLY A 83 4.04 -8.30 -20.32
N SER A 84 4.43 -8.51 -19.06
CA SER A 84 5.87 -8.44 -18.72
C SER A 84 6.61 -9.61 -19.36
N SER A 85 7.65 -9.33 -20.14
CA SER A 85 8.55 -10.37 -20.63
C SER A 85 9.14 -11.16 -19.45
N PRO A 86 9.24 -12.49 -19.56
CA PRO A 86 9.89 -13.28 -18.53
C PRO A 86 11.34 -12.80 -18.36
N ILE A 87 11.73 -12.55 -17.10
CA ILE A 87 13.09 -12.15 -16.75
C ILE A 87 13.96 -13.41 -16.80
N PRO A 88 15.17 -13.37 -17.40
CA PRO A 88 16.08 -14.51 -17.39
C PRO A 88 16.40 -14.97 -15.96
N GLU A 89 16.41 -16.28 -15.74
CA GLU A 89 16.67 -16.88 -14.42
C GLU A 89 17.98 -16.39 -13.79
N ARG A 90 19.03 -16.22 -14.62
CA ARG A 90 20.32 -15.68 -14.21
C ARG A 90 20.19 -14.29 -13.57
N ASP A 91 19.38 -13.42 -14.15
CA ASP A 91 19.21 -12.05 -13.66
C ASP A 91 18.39 -12.04 -12.36
N THR A 92 17.40 -12.92 -12.26
CA THR A 92 16.63 -13.14 -11.01
C THR A 92 17.54 -13.60 -9.87
N GLN A 93 18.44 -14.55 -10.13
CA GLN A 93 19.40 -15.04 -9.13
C GLN A 93 20.41 -13.96 -8.71
N ALA A 94 20.90 -13.16 -9.66
CA ALA A 94 21.80 -12.04 -9.36
C ALA A 94 21.11 -11.01 -8.44
N VAL A 95 19.89 -10.59 -8.78
CA VAL A 95 19.10 -9.65 -7.96
C VAL A 95 18.81 -10.22 -6.58
N ALA A 96 18.46 -11.51 -6.48
CA ALA A 96 18.24 -12.18 -5.20
C ALA A 96 19.51 -12.23 -4.33
N SER A 97 20.68 -12.42 -4.94
CA SER A 97 21.95 -12.43 -4.22
C SER A 97 22.32 -11.05 -3.67
N TRP A 98 22.09 -9.98 -4.45
CA TRP A 98 22.35 -8.60 -4.04
C TRP A 98 21.37 -8.13 -2.96
N ASN A 99 20.13 -8.63 -2.99
CA ASN A 99 19.06 -8.26 -2.06
C ASN A 99 18.77 -9.36 -1.03
N ARG A 100 19.80 -10.11 -0.60
CA ARG A 100 19.65 -11.21 0.37
C ARG A 100 18.96 -10.75 1.66
N LEU A 101 19.36 -9.60 2.23
CA LEU A 101 18.80 -9.12 3.50
C LEU A 101 17.37 -8.63 3.31
N ASP A 102 17.07 -7.96 2.20
CA ASP A 102 15.70 -7.58 1.85
C ASP A 102 14.79 -8.78 1.71
N ARG A 103 15.28 -9.88 1.10
CA ARG A 103 14.52 -11.13 1.03
C ARG A 103 14.18 -11.67 2.42
N ILE A 104 15.17 -11.75 3.32
CA ILE A 104 14.95 -12.22 4.70
C ILE A 104 13.95 -11.30 5.40
N LEU A 105 14.13 -9.99 5.28
CA LEU A 105 13.21 -9.00 5.83
C LEU A 105 11.78 -9.20 5.33
N CYS A 106 11.57 -9.40 4.03
CA CYS A 106 10.25 -9.62 3.45
C CYS A 106 9.60 -10.90 4.00
N GLU A 107 10.35 -11.99 4.14
CA GLU A 107 9.87 -13.26 4.69
C GLU A 107 9.40 -13.07 6.15
N GLU A 108 10.23 -12.44 6.98
CA GLU A 108 9.96 -12.16 8.40
C GLU A 108 8.79 -11.18 8.60
N VAL A 109 8.77 -10.07 7.84
CA VAL A 109 7.65 -9.13 7.85
C VAL A 109 6.34 -9.81 7.44
N GLY A 110 6.40 -10.75 6.50
CA GLY A 110 5.26 -11.58 6.12
C GLY A 110 4.73 -12.43 7.29
N VAL A 111 5.61 -13.00 8.11
CA VAL A 111 5.22 -13.74 9.33
C VAL A 111 4.55 -12.80 10.34
N ILE A 112 5.20 -11.68 10.67
CA ILE A 112 4.67 -10.68 11.62
C ILE A 112 3.32 -10.15 11.15
N PHE A 113 3.16 -9.91 9.86
CA PHE A 113 1.91 -9.44 9.28
C PHE A 113 0.78 -10.49 9.39
N ARG A 114 1.05 -11.76 9.06
CA ARG A 114 0.05 -12.83 9.21
C ARG A 114 -0.39 -13.02 10.67
N GLN A 115 0.54 -12.89 11.62
CA GLN A 115 0.20 -12.92 13.06
C GLN A 115 -0.78 -11.81 13.42
N ARG A 116 -0.51 -10.57 12.98
CA ARG A 116 -1.42 -9.43 13.23
C ARG A 116 -2.79 -9.60 12.59
N LEU A 117 -2.87 -10.22 11.41
CA LEU A 117 -4.17 -10.54 10.80
C LEU A 117 -4.94 -11.60 11.59
N ALA A 118 -4.25 -12.60 12.16
CA ALA A 118 -4.88 -13.58 13.03
C ALA A 118 -5.39 -12.96 14.34
N GLU A 119 -4.63 -12.03 14.94
CA GLU A 119 -5.08 -11.23 16.09
C GLU A 119 -6.34 -10.43 15.75
N LEU A 120 -6.36 -9.74 14.61
CA LEU A 120 -7.52 -8.97 14.17
C LEU A 120 -8.77 -9.86 13.99
N GLU A 121 -8.61 -11.05 13.42
CA GLU A 121 -9.70 -12.01 13.26
C GLU A 121 -10.25 -12.47 14.62
N GLN A 122 -9.36 -12.76 15.58
CA GLN A 122 -9.74 -13.12 16.95
C GLN A 122 -10.47 -11.99 17.68
N GLU A 123 -9.94 -10.76 17.61
CA GLU A 123 -10.51 -9.59 18.31
C GLU A 123 -11.87 -9.17 17.75
N SER A 124 -12.06 -9.29 16.44
CA SER A 124 -13.32 -8.92 15.77
C SER A 124 -14.40 -10.01 15.82
N GLY A 125 -14.01 -11.27 16.05
CA GLY A 125 -14.90 -12.43 15.99
C GLY A 125 -15.45 -12.72 14.59
N ARG A 126 -14.84 -12.15 13.53
CA ARG A 126 -15.25 -12.31 12.14
C ARG A 126 -14.10 -12.79 11.29
N SER A 127 -14.36 -13.72 10.38
CA SER A 127 -13.32 -14.22 9.47
C SER A 127 -12.72 -13.08 8.65
N MET A 128 -11.43 -13.17 8.34
CA MET A 128 -10.75 -12.17 7.50
C MET A 128 -11.47 -12.00 6.15
N GLN A 129 -12.02 -13.07 5.59
CA GLN A 129 -12.75 -13.04 4.33
C GLN A 129 -14.01 -12.17 4.39
N GLU A 130 -14.80 -12.28 5.45
CA GLU A 130 -16.00 -11.46 5.67
C GLU A 130 -15.65 -9.98 5.86
N GLN A 131 -14.61 -9.71 6.65
CA GLN A 131 -14.15 -8.35 6.89
C GLN A 131 -13.65 -7.69 5.60
N LEU A 132 -12.86 -8.41 4.80
CA LEU A 132 -12.38 -7.93 3.50
C LEU A 132 -13.51 -7.72 2.50
N ALA A 133 -14.51 -8.61 2.45
CA ALA A 133 -15.67 -8.43 1.58
C ALA A 133 -16.42 -7.14 1.90
N THR A 134 -16.71 -6.93 3.18
CA THR A 134 -17.38 -5.72 3.68
C THR A 134 -16.54 -4.45 3.40
N PHE A 135 -15.23 -4.53 3.62
CA PHE A 135 -14.31 -3.43 3.37
C PHE A 135 -14.25 -3.05 1.88
N ARG A 136 -14.14 -4.04 0.99
CA ARG A 136 -14.08 -3.86 -0.47
C ARG A 136 -15.38 -3.30 -1.04
N GLU A 137 -16.52 -3.78 -0.54
CA GLU A 137 -17.84 -3.25 -0.91
C GLU A 137 -17.97 -1.77 -0.50
N SER A 138 -17.59 -1.46 0.74
CA SER A 138 -17.60 -0.09 1.27
C SER A 138 -16.69 0.84 0.45
N ASN A 139 -15.46 0.40 0.14
CA ASN A 139 -14.52 1.17 -0.67
C ASN A 139 -15.04 1.38 -2.10
N SER A 140 -15.67 0.37 -2.71
CA SER A 140 -16.25 0.47 -4.06
C SER A 140 -17.40 1.47 -4.13
N GLY A 141 -18.27 1.49 -3.11
CA GLY A 141 -19.36 2.46 -2.99
C GLY A 141 -18.84 3.90 -2.85
N LEU A 142 -17.79 4.09 -2.04
CA LEU A 142 -17.12 5.39 -1.90
C LEU A 142 -16.41 5.81 -3.18
N ALA A 143 -15.77 4.87 -3.89
CA ALA A 143 -15.12 5.10 -5.17
C ALA A 143 -16.06 5.60 -6.25
N ALA A 144 -17.21 4.97 -6.38
CA ALA A 144 -18.24 5.39 -7.32
C ALA A 144 -18.73 6.81 -7.02
N ARG A 145 -18.98 7.14 -5.74
CA ARG A 145 -19.46 8.47 -5.32
C ARG A 145 -18.41 9.56 -5.51
N ALA A 146 -17.15 9.30 -5.17
CA ALA A 146 -16.04 10.22 -5.38
C ALA A 146 -15.75 10.44 -6.88
N GLY A 147 -15.87 9.39 -7.70
CA GLY A 147 -15.79 9.50 -9.16
C GLY A 147 -16.89 10.39 -9.74
N ILE A 148 -18.13 10.25 -9.27
CA ILE A 148 -19.24 11.14 -9.66
C ILE A 148 -18.92 12.58 -9.27
N LEU A 149 -18.50 12.85 -8.03
CA LEU A 149 -18.12 14.21 -7.61
C LEU A 149 -16.98 14.80 -8.44
N TRP A 150 -15.94 14.01 -8.75
CA TRP A 150 -14.84 14.48 -9.60
C TRP A 150 -15.26 14.71 -11.06
N HIS A 151 -16.20 13.93 -11.60
CA HIS A 151 -16.77 14.20 -12.92
C HIS A 151 -17.74 15.38 -12.92
N THR A 152 -18.46 15.61 -11.82
CA THR A 152 -19.44 16.69 -11.69
C THR A 152 -18.78 18.04 -11.36
N PHE A 153 -17.66 18.04 -10.62
CA PHE A 153 -16.97 19.24 -10.15
C PHE A 153 -15.53 19.39 -10.67
N GLY A 154 -14.84 18.31 -11.01
CA GLY A 154 -13.40 18.31 -11.32
C GLY A 154 -13.02 18.43 -12.80
N ARG A 155 -13.96 18.30 -13.75
CA ARG A 155 -13.67 18.47 -15.20
C ARG A 155 -14.22 19.75 -15.84
N GLY A 156 -14.85 20.66 -15.11
CA GLY A 156 -15.36 21.88 -15.75
C GLY A 156 -16.16 22.81 -14.86
N VAL A 157 -15.51 23.48 -13.92
CA VAL A 157 -16.05 24.74 -13.39
C VAL A 157 -15.56 25.88 -14.29
N ARG A 158 -16.20 26.03 -15.46
CA ARG A 158 -16.27 27.33 -16.15
C ARG A 158 -17.60 28.05 -15.93
N HIS A 159 -18.63 27.44 -15.33
CA HIS A 159 -19.84 28.17 -14.93
C HIS A 159 -20.63 27.47 -13.80
N PRO A 160 -20.54 27.97 -12.54
CA PRO A 160 -21.24 27.38 -11.38
C PRO A 160 -22.77 27.53 -11.44
N VAL A 161 -23.29 28.44 -12.27
CA VAL A 161 -24.72 28.79 -12.30
C VAL A 161 -25.61 27.71 -12.95
N ARG A 162 -25.06 26.84 -13.83
CA ARG A 162 -25.84 25.77 -14.48
C ARG A 162 -25.96 24.51 -13.62
N ALA A 163 -24.97 24.20 -12.78
CA ALA A 163 -25.02 23.04 -11.89
C ALA A 163 -26.10 23.20 -10.80
N GLY A 164 -26.22 24.40 -10.21
CA GLY A 164 -27.27 24.70 -9.24
C GLY A 164 -28.68 24.57 -9.81
N ARG A 165 -28.90 24.99 -11.07
CA ARG A 165 -30.21 24.82 -11.74
C ARG A 165 -30.56 23.36 -12.03
N MET A 166 -29.58 22.48 -12.25
CA MET A 166 -29.85 21.07 -12.50
C MET A 166 -30.24 20.33 -11.22
N VAL A 167 -29.52 20.57 -10.11
CA VAL A 167 -29.83 19.97 -8.80
C VAL A 167 -31.21 20.41 -8.29
N ILE A 168 -31.58 21.68 -8.46
CA ILE A 168 -32.89 22.20 -8.06
C ILE A 168 -34.02 21.59 -8.92
N ARG A 169 -33.78 21.32 -10.22
CA ARG A 169 -34.78 20.72 -11.11
C ARG A 169 -35.01 19.23 -10.79
N SER A 170 -33.95 18.50 -10.47
CA SER A 170 -34.02 17.10 -10.04
C SER A 170 -34.68 16.93 -8.67
N ALA A 171 -34.45 17.87 -7.75
CA ALA A 171 -35.12 17.90 -6.46
C ALA A 171 -36.63 18.21 -6.59
N ARG A 172 -37.02 19.13 -7.48
CA ARG A 172 -38.44 19.45 -7.75
C ARG A 172 -39.20 18.31 -8.43
N GLN A 173 -38.56 17.52 -9.30
CA GLN A 173 -39.22 16.37 -9.93
C GLN A 173 -39.44 15.18 -8.98
N ARG A 174 -38.72 15.10 -7.85
CA ARG A 174 -38.90 14.03 -6.85
C ARG A 174 -39.83 14.41 -5.69
N LEU A 175 -40.22 15.69 -5.60
CA LEU A 175 -41.09 16.20 -4.53
C LEU A 175 -42.45 16.70 -5.05
N GLY A 176 -42.74 16.48 -6.34
CA GLY A 176 -43.95 17.00 -6.99
C GLY A 176 -44.56 16.04 -8.01
N GLY A 177 -44.48 14.73 -7.75
CA GLY A 177 -45.15 13.68 -8.51
C GLY A 177 -45.63 12.58 -7.58
#